data_AF-A0A9Q3QCF9-F1
#
_entry.id   AF-A0A9Q3QCF9-F1
#
_cell.length_a   1.000
_cell.length_b   1.000
_cell.length_c   1.000
_cell.angle_alpha   90.00
_cell.angle_beta   90.00
_cell.angle_gamma   90.00
#
_symmetry.space_group_name_H-M   'P 1'
#
loop_
_entity.id
_entity.type
_entity.pdbx_description
1 polymer ?
#
loop_
_entity_poly.entity_id
_entity_poly.type
_entity_poly.pdbx_seq_one_letter_code
_entity_poly.pdbx_strand_id
1 'polypeptide(L)'
;MDYNVNFNGEEVDKLTNNVERISQIEGATDEYLAMQMAFWTTDPRISDDIEANPGYEEGYWAQFQKELIEKWGRVEPEKRCRKDSLIQIFNDTQDEGGISTLSEYKNLIGKYETITTYLLRDKYIPQ
;
A
#
# COMPACT_ATOMS: atom_id res chain seq x y z
N MET A 1 17.64 12.95 1.05
CA MET A 1 18.10 11.60 0.65
C MET A 1 17.57 11.33 -0.74
N ASP A 2 18.39 10.82 -1.68
CA ASP A 2 17.88 10.39 -3.00
C ASP A 2 17.25 8.99 -2.87
N TYR A 3 15.98 8.95 -2.47
CA TYR A 3 15.19 7.73 -2.44
C TYR A 3 14.48 7.54 -3.78
N ASN A 4 15.21 7.21 -4.85
CA ASN A 4 14.54 6.73 -6.05
C ASN A 4 14.07 5.29 -5.81
N VAL A 5 12.92 5.15 -5.13
CA VAL A 5 12.34 3.87 -4.69
C VAL A 5 11.52 3.19 -5.79
N ASN A 6 11.47 3.76 -7.00
CA ASN A 6 10.66 3.27 -8.13
C ASN A 6 9.21 2.96 -7.71
N PHE A 7 8.59 3.87 -6.96
CA PHE A 7 7.21 3.77 -6.58
C PHE A 7 6.32 3.68 -7.82
N ASN A 8 5.48 2.65 -7.87
CA ASN A 8 4.63 2.32 -9.02
C ASN A 8 3.13 2.42 -8.68
N GLY A 9 2.78 3.05 -7.54
CA GLY A 9 1.40 3.14 -7.06
C GLY A 9 1.00 2.01 -6.10
N GLU A 10 1.82 0.97 -5.90
CA GLU A 10 1.49 -0.10 -4.96
C GLU A 10 2.04 0.11 -3.55
N GLU A 11 1.32 -0.43 -2.55
CA GLU A 11 1.73 -0.39 -1.15
C GLU A 11 1.98 1.02 -0.59
N VAL A 12 1.24 2.02 -1.10
CA VAL A 12 1.38 3.43 -0.69
C VAL A 12 1.26 3.62 0.83
N ASP A 13 0.46 2.82 1.51
CA ASP A 13 0.36 2.80 2.97
C ASP A 13 1.69 2.46 3.64
N LYS A 14 2.41 1.43 3.14
CA LYS A 14 3.70 1.03 3.70
C LYS A 14 4.77 2.08 3.39
N LEU A 15 4.77 2.62 2.18
CA LEU A 15 5.72 3.63 1.74
C LEU A 15 5.61 4.90 2.60
N THR A 16 4.40 5.46 2.72
CA THR A 16 4.15 6.68 3.48
C THR A 16 4.46 6.51 4.98
N ASN A 17 4.13 5.37 5.58
CA ASN A 17 4.48 5.05 6.97
C ASN A 17 6.01 4.96 7.19
N ASN A 18 6.74 4.36 6.25
CA ASN A 18 8.20 4.23 6.36
C ASN A 18 8.89 5.60 6.25
N VAL A 19 8.40 6.45 5.36
CA VAL A 19 8.90 7.82 5.15
C VAL A 19 8.70 8.64 6.41
N GLU A 20 7.51 8.63 6.98
CA GLU A 20 7.20 9.36 8.21
C GLU A 20 8.09 8.89 9.38
N ARG A 21 8.38 7.60 9.44
CA ARG A 21 9.29 7.07 10.45
C ARG A 21 10.74 7.56 10.24
N ILE A 22 11.21 7.62 9.00
CA ILE A 22 12.55 8.13 8.67
C ILE A 22 12.59 9.64 8.96
N SER A 23 11.54 10.39 8.60
CA SER A 23 11.47 11.83 8.81
C SER A 23 11.57 12.22 10.28
N GLN A 24 10.91 11.46 11.16
CA GLN A 24 11.01 11.64 12.61
C GLN A 24 12.43 11.42 13.13
N ILE A 25 13.18 10.47 12.55
CA ILE A 25 14.58 10.21 12.91
C ILE A 25 15.48 11.35 12.43
N GLU A 26 15.20 11.89 11.24
CA GLU A 26 16.02 12.92 10.60
C GLU A 26 15.63 14.36 10.99
N GLY A 27 14.50 14.56 11.65
CA GLY A 27 13.96 15.89 11.96
C GLY A 27 13.51 16.67 10.72
N ALA A 28 13.04 15.97 9.69
CA ALA A 28 12.52 16.57 8.47
C ALA A 28 11.16 17.26 8.70
N THR A 29 10.90 18.32 7.92
CA THR A 29 9.60 19.02 7.93
C THR A 29 8.59 18.31 7.04
N ASP A 30 7.30 18.46 7.36
CA ASP A 30 6.19 17.94 6.57
C ASP A 30 6.24 18.41 5.10
N GLU A 31 6.56 19.68 4.90
CA GLU A 31 6.75 20.29 3.57
C GLU A 31 7.85 19.57 2.77
N TYR A 32 9.00 19.29 3.41
CA TYR A 32 10.11 18.59 2.77
C TYR A 32 9.76 17.14 2.42
N LEU A 33 8.90 16.48 3.20
CA LEU A 33 8.43 15.12 2.91
C LEU A 33 7.47 15.10 1.73
N ALA A 34 6.51 16.03 1.71
CA ALA A 34 5.56 16.16 0.62
C ALA A 34 6.31 16.37 -0.71
N MET A 35 7.24 17.35 -0.76
CA MET A 35 8.00 17.67 -1.96
C MET A 35 8.84 16.49 -2.50
N GLN A 36 9.37 15.63 -1.63
CA GLN A 36 10.22 14.53 -2.07
C GLN A 36 9.47 13.40 -2.80
N MET A 37 8.14 13.30 -2.63
CA MET A 37 7.38 12.18 -3.16
C MET A 37 7.33 12.11 -4.69
N ALA A 38 7.33 13.26 -5.38
CA ALA A 38 7.38 13.29 -6.84
C ALA A 38 8.65 12.57 -7.38
N PHE A 39 9.75 12.61 -6.62
CA PHE A 39 11.03 11.99 -7.01
C PHE A 39 11.13 10.50 -6.68
N TRP A 40 10.12 9.90 -6.05
CA TRP A 40 10.14 8.48 -5.69
C TRP A 40 9.67 7.56 -6.79
N THR A 41 9.06 8.11 -7.83
CA THR A 41 8.63 7.38 -9.02
C THR A 41 9.44 7.80 -10.23
N THR A 42 9.62 6.87 -11.15
CA THR A 42 10.15 7.14 -12.49
C THR A 42 9.03 7.13 -13.54
N ASP A 43 7.77 6.87 -13.14
CA ASP A 43 6.61 6.95 -14.01
C ASP A 43 6.09 8.40 -14.01
N PRO A 44 6.19 9.12 -15.14
CA PRO A 44 5.77 10.52 -15.21
C PRO A 44 4.29 10.70 -14.90
N ARG A 45 3.44 9.68 -15.16
CA ARG A 45 2.00 9.77 -14.85
C ARG A 45 1.75 9.78 -13.34
N ILE A 46 2.53 9.02 -12.59
CA ILE A 46 2.44 8.98 -11.12
C ILE A 46 3.02 10.27 -10.54
N SER A 47 4.10 10.77 -11.13
CA SER A 47 4.70 12.07 -10.74
C SER A 47 3.69 13.21 -10.93
N ASP A 48 3.09 13.32 -12.12
CA ASP A 48 2.08 14.33 -12.44
C ASP A 48 0.88 14.23 -11.47
N ASP A 49 0.46 13.01 -11.15
CA ASP A 49 -0.63 12.74 -10.22
C ASP A 49 -0.29 13.11 -8.76
N ILE A 50 0.98 13.02 -8.36
CA ILE A 50 1.49 13.46 -7.06
C ILE A 50 1.54 14.99 -7.01
N GLU A 51 2.10 15.63 -8.04
CA GLU A 51 2.28 17.07 -8.10
C GLU A 51 0.95 17.83 -8.19
N ALA A 52 -0.07 17.23 -8.81
CA ALA A 52 -1.42 17.80 -8.89
C ALA A 52 -2.23 17.67 -7.59
N ASN A 53 -1.68 17.05 -6.54
CA ASN A 53 -2.38 16.81 -5.30
C ASN A 53 -2.33 18.06 -4.38
N PRO A 54 -3.46 18.55 -3.83
CA PRO A 54 -3.47 19.73 -2.95
C PRO A 54 -2.55 19.59 -1.72
N GLY A 55 -2.50 18.41 -1.09
CA GLY A 55 -1.61 18.18 0.05
C GLY A 55 -0.12 18.24 -0.32
N TYR A 56 0.23 17.99 -1.58
CA TYR A 56 1.59 18.18 -2.10
C TYR A 56 1.93 19.66 -2.24
N GLU A 57 1.04 20.45 -2.85
CA GLU A 57 1.23 21.89 -3.07
C GLU A 57 1.29 22.67 -1.74
N GLU A 58 0.43 22.33 -0.78
CA GLU A 58 0.34 23.00 0.51
C GLU A 58 1.41 22.54 1.53
N GLY A 59 2.16 21.49 1.21
CA GLY A 59 3.19 20.92 2.10
C GLY A 59 2.62 20.25 3.35
N TYR A 60 1.33 19.91 3.37
CA TYR A 60 0.65 19.29 4.50
C TYR A 60 0.69 17.77 4.42
N TRP A 61 1.76 17.20 4.97
CA TRP A 61 2.05 15.77 4.92
C TRP A 61 0.87 14.87 5.34
N ALA A 62 0.19 15.18 6.44
CA ALA A 62 -0.92 14.36 6.93
C ALA A 62 -2.13 14.34 5.97
N GLN A 63 -2.44 15.49 5.34
CA GLN A 63 -3.48 15.56 4.32
C GLN A 63 -3.05 14.79 3.07
N PHE A 64 -1.82 15.02 2.64
CA PHE A 64 -1.25 14.39 1.46
C PHE A 64 -1.24 12.86 1.57
N GLN A 65 -0.82 12.31 2.72
CA GLN A 65 -0.90 10.86 3.00
C GLN A 65 -2.32 10.32 2.82
N LYS A 66 -3.33 11.02 3.34
CA LYS A 66 -4.72 10.58 3.22
C LYS A 66 -5.17 10.52 1.75
N GLU A 67 -4.84 11.54 0.96
CA GLU A 67 -5.22 11.61 -0.45
C GLU A 67 -4.46 10.56 -1.29
N LEU A 68 -3.20 10.29 -0.98
CA LEU A 68 -2.41 9.20 -1.58
C LEU A 68 -3.02 7.82 -1.29
N ILE A 69 -3.43 7.58 -0.04
CA ILE A 69 -4.10 6.34 0.39
C ILE A 69 -5.49 6.23 -0.23
N GLU A 70 -6.22 7.33 -0.39
CA GLU A 70 -7.52 7.30 -1.07
C GLU A 70 -7.39 6.94 -2.56
N LYS A 71 -6.35 7.44 -3.22
CA LYS A 71 -6.10 7.22 -4.65
C LYS A 71 -5.46 5.87 -4.97
N TRP A 72 -4.45 5.48 -4.20
CA TRP A 72 -3.58 4.32 -4.46
C TRP A 72 -3.54 3.31 -3.32
N GLY A 73 -4.14 3.62 -2.19
CA GLY A 73 -4.31 2.67 -1.09
C GLY A 73 -5.11 1.47 -1.58
N ARG A 74 -4.66 0.29 -1.16
CA ARG A 74 -5.49 -0.90 -1.35
C ARG A 74 -6.73 -0.70 -0.46
N VAL A 75 -7.92 -1.05 -0.97
CA VAL A 75 -9.17 -1.06 -0.18
C VAL A 75 -8.86 -1.59 1.21
N GLU A 76 -9.22 -0.82 2.25
CA GLU A 76 -8.83 -1.01 3.66
C GLU A 76 -8.43 -2.45 3.96
N PRO A 77 -7.20 -2.68 4.46
CA PRO A 77 -6.74 -4.02 4.83
C PRO A 77 -7.75 -4.75 5.73
N GLU A 78 -8.46 -4.02 6.60
CA GLU A 78 -9.54 -4.54 7.43
C GLU A 78 -10.74 -5.11 6.65
N LYS A 79 -11.01 -4.68 5.42
CA LYS A 79 -12.07 -5.23 4.54
C LYS A 79 -11.56 -6.39 3.69
N ARG A 80 -10.29 -6.37 3.27
CA ARG A 80 -9.67 -7.43 2.43
C ARG A 80 -9.09 -8.60 3.22
N CYS A 81 -8.74 -8.40 4.49
CA CYS A 81 -8.03 -9.36 5.32
C CYS A 81 -8.80 -9.66 6.61
N ARG A 82 -10.09 -9.98 6.51
CA ARG A 82 -10.89 -10.55 7.61
C ARG A 82 -10.74 -12.07 7.63
N LYS A 83 -11.18 -12.70 8.72
CA LYS A 83 -11.31 -14.17 8.78
C LYS A 83 -12.16 -14.70 7.62
N ASP A 84 -13.25 -14.00 7.31
CA ASP A 84 -14.16 -14.38 6.22
C ASP A 84 -13.51 -14.20 4.83
N SER A 85 -12.51 -13.32 4.70
CA SER A 85 -11.75 -13.14 3.46
C SER A 85 -10.94 -14.38 3.09
N LEU A 86 -10.49 -15.18 4.07
CA LEU A 86 -9.87 -16.48 3.79
C LEU A 86 -10.86 -17.44 3.13
N ILE A 87 -12.09 -17.48 3.62
CA ILE A 87 -13.15 -18.33 3.05
C ILE A 87 -13.53 -17.83 1.66
N GLN A 88 -13.66 -16.51 1.50
CA GLN A 88 -13.97 -15.85 0.23
C GLN A 88 -12.98 -16.23 -0.87
N ILE A 89 -11.66 -16.16 -0.63
CA ILE A 89 -10.68 -16.48 -1.68
C ILE A 89 -10.76 -17.93 -2.16
N PHE A 90 -11.12 -18.89 -1.29
CA PHE A 90 -11.30 -20.29 -1.69
C PHE A 90 -12.60 -20.48 -2.46
N ASN A 91 -13.70 -19.84 -2.03
CA ASN A 91 -14.98 -19.87 -2.72
C ASN A 91 -14.86 -19.24 -4.11
N ASP A 92 -14.27 -18.06 -4.22
CA ASP A 92 -14.06 -17.36 -5.49
C ASP A 92 -13.21 -18.23 -6.44
N THR A 93 -12.14 -18.86 -5.92
CA THR A 93 -11.31 -19.78 -6.73
C THR A 93 -12.10 -20.99 -7.22
N GLN A 94 -13.00 -21.52 -6.38
CA GLN A 94 -13.85 -22.64 -6.76
C GLN A 94 -14.89 -22.23 -7.82
N ASP A 95 -15.51 -21.06 -7.65
CA ASP A 95 -16.48 -20.49 -8.58
C ASP A 95 -15.85 -20.13 -9.93
N GLU A 96 -14.57 -19.76 -9.95
CA GLU A 96 -13.76 -19.52 -11.15
C GLU A 96 -13.30 -20.80 -11.87
N GLY A 97 -13.70 -21.99 -11.37
CA GLY A 97 -13.38 -23.29 -12.00
C GLY A 97 -12.20 -24.02 -11.37
N GLY A 98 -11.71 -23.56 -10.22
CA GLY A 98 -10.64 -24.20 -9.46
C GLY A 98 -9.24 -23.86 -9.98
N ILE A 99 -8.24 -24.60 -9.50
CA ILE A 99 -6.82 -24.39 -9.83
C ILE A 99 -6.40 -25.43 -10.85
N SER A 100 -6.01 -24.97 -12.04
CA SER A 100 -5.53 -25.84 -13.13
C SER A 100 -4.08 -25.54 -13.51
N THR A 101 -3.53 -24.42 -13.08
CA THR A 101 -2.18 -23.97 -13.44
C THR A 101 -1.35 -23.59 -12.22
N LEU A 102 -0.02 -23.65 -12.38
CA LEU A 102 0.93 -23.19 -11.37
C LEU A 102 0.78 -21.68 -11.08
N SER A 103 0.37 -20.90 -12.08
CA SER A 103 0.16 -19.46 -11.91
C SER A 103 -1.05 -19.18 -11.01
N GLU A 104 -2.17 -19.87 -11.24
CA GLU A 104 -3.37 -19.80 -10.39
C GLU A 104 -3.06 -20.25 -8.95
N TYR A 105 -2.29 -21.33 -8.80
CA TYR A 105 -1.84 -21.80 -7.48
C TYR A 105 -1.02 -20.73 -6.75
N LYS A 106 -0.02 -20.14 -7.41
CA LYS A 106 0.82 -19.09 -6.82
C LYS A 106 0.02 -17.83 -6.47
N ASN A 107 -0.98 -17.48 -7.28
CA ASN A 107 -1.87 -16.36 -7.01
C ASN A 107 -2.70 -16.61 -5.74
N LEU A 108 -3.32 -17.79 -5.63
CA LEU A 108 -4.08 -18.18 -4.44
C LEU A 108 -3.22 -18.15 -3.18
N ILE A 109 -2.02 -18.74 -3.22
CA ILE A 109 -1.10 -18.76 -2.07
C ILE A 109 -0.65 -17.34 -1.72
N GLY A 110 -0.34 -16.47 -2.69
CA GLY A 110 0.01 -15.08 -2.42
C GLY A 110 -1.12 -14.29 -1.74
N LYS A 111 -2.38 -14.50 -2.16
CA LYS A 111 -3.56 -13.92 -1.49
C LYS A 111 -3.71 -14.45 -0.06
N TYR A 112 -3.56 -15.76 0.13
CA TYR A 112 -3.61 -16.41 1.45
C TYR A 112 -2.53 -15.89 2.40
N GLU A 113 -1.28 -15.82 1.95
CA GLU A 113 -0.14 -15.32 2.74
C GLU A 113 -0.32 -13.85 3.12
N THR A 114 -0.86 -13.04 2.21
CA THR A 114 -1.17 -11.63 2.47
C THR A 114 -2.22 -11.49 3.58
N ILE A 115 -3.32 -12.24 3.50
CA ILE A 115 -4.40 -12.19 4.50
C ILE A 115 -3.93 -12.72 5.85
N THR A 116 -3.23 -13.86 5.88
CA THR A 116 -2.74 -14.47 7.12
C THR A 116 -1.67 -13.63 7.80
N THR A 117 -0.71 -13.08 7.04
CA THR A 117 0.31 -12.16 7.58
C THR A 117 -0.36 -10.94 8.22
N TYR A 118 -1.38 -10.38 7.59
CA TYR A 118 -2.14 -9.26 8.14
C TYR A 118 -2.87 -9.64 9.45
N LEU A 119 -3.61 -10.76 9.44
CA LEU A 119 -4.34 -11.24 10.62
C LEU A 119 -3.43 -11.58 11.81
N LEU A 120 -2.23 -12.09 11.54
CA LEU A 120 -1.21 -12.39 12.55
C LEU A 120 -0.56 -11.11 13.10
N ARG A 121 -0.31 -10.10 12.26
CA ARG A 121 0.27 -8.81 12.66
C ARG A 121 -0.66 -8.05 13.61
N ASP A 122 -1.96 -8.03 13.33
CA ASP A 122 -2.96 -7.32 14.12
C ASP A 122 -3.52 -8.17 15.30
N LYS A 123 -2.89 -9.32 15.62
CA LYS A 123 -3.18 -10.19 16.78
C LYS A 123 -4.61 -10.76 16.85
N TYR A 124 -5.26 -11.02 15.72
CA TYR A 124 -6.61 -11.65 15.71
C TYR A 124 -6.58 -13.17 15.93
N ILE A 125 -5.39 -13.80 15.90
CA ILE A 125 -5.15 -15.23 16.20
C ILE A 125 -3.89 -15.31 17.10
N PRO A 126 -3.92 -15.98 18.27
CA PRO A 126 -2.74 -16.15 19.12
C PRO A 126 -1.69 -17.06 18.44
N GLN A 127 -0.41 -16.82 18.74
CA GLN A 127 0.72 -17.69 18.35
C GLN A 127 0.66 -19.05 19.05
#